data_AF-A0A8T5SPZ0-F1
#
_entry.id   AF-A0A8T5SPZ0-F1
#
_cell.length_a   1.000
_cell.length_b   1.000
_cell.length_c   1.000
_cell.angle_alpha   90.00
_cell.angle_beta   90.00
_cell.angle_gamma   90.00
#
_symmetry.space_group_name_H-M   'P 1'
#
loop_
_entity.id
_entity.type
_entity.pdbx_description
1 polymer ?
#
loop_
_entity_poly.entity_id
_entity_poly.type
_entity_poly.pdbx_seq_one_letter_code
_entity_poly.pdbx_strand_id
1 'polypeptide(L)'
;LSASADMLRNGSTLYADTYSGPNSIEGSLQEIARGTKEVGMRGIIAFEMTERNNPEEADRGFQEGIKFIQSCSKEDLVSGMISLHASFTVGDEIVTRAAGQAKELNVPITVHTSEGLVDLYHNLETTGERTVERLDRLGVLGPRTVLAHCVHVNDYEIDLIAKRRASVAHNPMSNMLNAVGVAPVPAMLEKGITVGLGNDGWIFDPFENMRCALTVHRLASGNPSAIGPDEIFRMATIEGAYCYGLEEDLGSLEKRKLADIVILDGSRVPTPLTAGSVVGHLINTFSGRDVRDVLVNGQVVVKDRLLTKTSDAHVSEVSKKSAEGLWSRLNPK
;
A
#
# COMPACT_ATOMS: atom_id res chain seq x y z
N LEU A 1 14.24 6.00 0.53
CA LEU A 1 14.79 7.30 0.11
C LEU A 1 14.17 7.77 -1.21
N SER A 2 14.55 7.23 -2.37
CA SER A 2 14.06 7.73 -3.67
C SER A 2 12.53 7.64 -3.81
N ALA A 3 11.94 6.47 -3.54
CA ALA A 3 10.48 6.30 -3.56
C ALA A 3 9.77 7.23 -2.56
N SER A 4 10.29 7.33 -1.33
CA SER A 4 9.74 8.22 -0.29
C SER A 4 9.77 9.70 -0.69
N ALA A 5 10.87 10.15 -1.30
CA ALA A 5 11.00 11.51 -1.84
C ALA A 5 10.02 11.75 -2.98
N ASP A 6 9.84 10.78 -3.87
CA ASP A 6 8.91 10.89 -4.99
C ASP A 6 7.45 10.93 -4.53
N MET A 7 7.08 10.04 -3.61
CA MET A 7 5.77 10.02 -2.96
C MET A 7 5.43 11.35 -2.29
N LEU A 8 6.35 11.92 -1.48
CA LEU A 8 6.13 13.22 -0.86
C LEU A 8 5.94 14.34 -1.90
N ARG A 9 6.76 14.37 -2.96
CA ARG A 9 6.61 15.36 -4.04
C ARG A 9 5.27 15.24 -4.76
N ASN A 10 4.72 14.04 -4.85
CA ASN A 10 3.42 13.79 -5.46
C ASN A 10 2.24 13.84 -4.49
N GLY A 11 2.47 14.15 -3.21
CA GLY A 11 1.41 14.40 -2.23
C GLY A 11 0.97 13.19 -1.41
N SER A 12 1.77 12.13 -1.34
CA SER A 12 1.56 11.02 -0.41
C SER A 12 2.31 11.28 0.89
N THR A 13 1.64 11.22 2.04
CA THR A 13 2.26 11.45 3.37
C THR A 13 2.65 10.16 4.11
N LEU A 14 1.98 9.06 3.77
CA LEU A 14 2.19 7.71 4.32
C LEU A 14 2.24 6.70 3.18
N TYR A 15 3.04 5.64 3.37
CA TYR A 15 2.93 4.40 2.59
C TYR A 15 2.92 3.19 3.53
N ALA A 16 2.40 2.07 3.03
CA ALA A 16 2.62 0.74 3.59
C ALA A 16 3.37 -0.10 2.56
N ASP A 17 4.50 -0.68 2.95
CA ASP A 17 5.46 -1.34 2.06
C ASP A 17 5.66 -2.80 2.45
N THR A 18 5.71 -3.64 1.42
CA THR A 18 5.92 -5.08 1.48
C THR A 18 7.20 -5.38 0.73
N TYR A 19 8.34 -5.20 1.40
CA TYR A 19 9.65 -5.33 0.77
C TYR A 19 10.00 -6.80 0.52
N SER A 20 10.36 -7.11 -0.73
CA SER A 20 10.79 -8.44 -1.17
C SER A 20 12.24 -8.38 -1.66
N GLY A 21 13.13 -9.13 -1.00
CA GLY A 21 14.57 -9.05 -1.25
C GLY A 21 15.31 -10.29 -0.76
N PRO A 22 15.30 -11.41 -1.49
CA PRO A 22 15.85 -12.70 -1.01
C PRO A 22 17.34 -12.63 -0.63
N ASN A 23 18.09 -11.76 -1.29
CA ASN A 23 19.52 -11.56 -1.08
C ASN A 23 19.84 -10.42 -0.10
N SER A 24 18.84 -9.84 0.56
CA SER A 24 19.00 -8.66 1.43
C SER A 24 17.89 -8.65 2.48
N ILE A 25 17.85 -9.68 3.34
CA ILE A 25 16.81 -9.82 4.37
C ILE A 25 17.23 -9.03 5.62
N GLU A 26 18.31 -9.43 6.28
CA GLU A 26 18.71 -8.88 7.58
C GLU A 26 19.09 -7.40 7.50
N GLY A 27 18.47 -6.58 8.34
CA GLY A 27 18.71 -5.14 8.42
C GLY A 27 18.12 -4.32 7.27
N SER A 28 17.45 -4.96 6.30
CA SER A 28 16.84 -4.26 5.16
C SER A 28 15.77 -3.29 5.61
N LEU A 29 14.93 -3.67 6.58
CA LEU A 29 13.85 -2.83 7.06
C LEU A 29 14.38 -1.59 7.78
N GLN A 30 15.53 -1.71 8.47
CA GLN A 30 16.20 -0.56 9.08
C GLN A 30 16.76 0.42 8.04
N GLU A 31 17.31 -0.08 6.93
CA GLU A 31 17.78 0.78 5.84
C GLU A 31 16.62 1.49 5.13
N ILE A 32 15.49 0.80 4.92
CA ILE A 32 14.27 1.42 4.38
C ILE A 32 13.77 2.49 5.34
N ALA A 33 13.66 2.17 6.64
CA ALA A 33 13.25 3.11 7.68
C ALA A 33 14.16 4.35 7.72
N ARG A 34 15.48 4.17 7.64
CA ARG A 34 16.46 5.27 7.59
C ARG A 34 16.16 6.19 6.41
N GLY A 35 16.02 5.63 5.20
CA GLY A 35 15.73 6.43 4.00
C GLY A 35 14.36 7.10 4.00
N THR A 36 13.38 6.57 4.74
CA THR A 36 12.04 7.15 4.89
C THR A 36 12.04 8.28 5.91
N LYS A 37 12.72 8.11 7.04
CA LYS A 37 12.92 9.18 8.04
C LYS A 37 13.74 10.35 7.51
N GLU A 38 14.73 10.06 6.66
CA GLU A 38 15.59 11.09 6.06
C GLU A 38 14.78 12.16 5.30
N VAL A 39 13.70 11.76 4.62
CA VAL A 39 12.81 12.70 3.90
C VAL A 39 11.67 13.23 4.77
N GLY A 40 11.48 12.66 5.97
CA GLY A 40 10.38 13.00 6.88
C GLY A 40 9.03 12.38 6.51
N MET A 41 9.01 11.26 5.78
CA MET A 41 7.77 10.56 5.40
C MET A 41 7.36 9.54 6.48
N ARG A 42 6.06 9.23 6.58
CA ARG A 42 5.54 8.15 7.40
C ARG A 42 5.57 6.82 6.63
N GLY A 43 5.93 5.72 7.30
CA GLY A 43 5.99 4.40 6.66
C GLY A 43 5.52 3.28 7.58
N ILE A 44 4.74 2.34 7.04
CA ILE A 44 4.48 1.03 7.65
C ILE A 44 5.29 0.03 6.84
N ILE A 45 6.35 -0.54 7.43
CA ILE A 45 7.37 -1.28 6.67
C ILE A 45 7.33 -2.74 7.11
N ALA A 46 7.32 -3.66 6.16
CA ALA A 46 7.40 -5.09 6.41
C ALA A 46 8.34 -5.77 5.43
N PHE A 47 8.95 -6.86 5.90
CA PHE A 47 9.58 -7.83 5.02
C PHE A 47 8.52 -8.84 4.58
N GLU A 48 8.45 -9.08 3.28
CA GLU A 48 7.52 -10.03 2.69
C GLU A 48 8.03 -11.46 2.84
N MET A 49 7.37 -12.25 3.69
CA MET A 49 7.74 -13.64 3.92
C MET A 49 7.31 -14.51 2.74
N THR A 50 8.24 -15.36 2.27
CA THR A 50 8.02 -16.27 1.16
C THR A 50 8.89 -17.51 1.30
N GLU A 51 8.36 -18.66 0.88
CA GLU A 51 9.08 -19.94 0.74
C GLU A 51 9.40 -20.25 -0.73
N ARG A 52 9.28 -19.25 -1.63
CA ARG A 52 9.49 -19.40 -3.07
C ARG A 52 10.86 -20.01 -3.41
N ASN A 53 11.91 -19.65 -2.65
CA ASN A 53 13.24 -20.21 -2.86
C ASN A 53 13.56 -21.34 -1.88
N ASN A 54 13.24 -21.19 -0.58
CA ASN A 54 13.36 -22.22 0.46
C ASN A 54 12.62 -21.81 1.75
N PRO A 55 12.29 -22.76 2.64
CA PRO A 55 11.65 -22.46 3.93
C PRO A 55 12.47 -21.56 4.86
N GLU A 56 13.82 -21.67 4.83
CA GLU A 56 14.70 -20.88 5.69
C GLU A 56 14.63 -19.37 5.38
N GLU A 57 14.32 -18.99 4.13
CA GLU A 57 14.06 -17.61 3.73
C GLU A 57 12.85 -17.03 4.49
N ALA A 58 11.75 -17.78 4.57
CA ALA A 58 10.56 -17.34 5.26
C ALA A 58 10.80 -17.13 6.75
N ASP A 59 11.56 -18.03 7.39
CA ASP A 59 11.95 -17.90 8.80
C ASP A 59 12.84 -16.67 9.04
N ARG A 60 13.81 -16.40 8.16
CA ARG A 60 14.66 -15.20 8.24
C ARG A 60 13.84 -13.92 8.06
N GLY A 61 12.92 -13.91 7.10
CA GLY A 61 11.99 -12.79 6.89
C GLY A 61 11.06 -12.55 8.09
N PHE A 62 10.56 -13.64 8.69
CA PHE A 62 9.77 -13.60 9.92
C PHE A 62 10.54 -12.98 11.09
N GLN A 63 11.80 -13.41 11.29
CA GLN A 63 12.67 -12.87 12.34
C GLN A 63 13.02 -11.40 12.12
N GLU A 64 13.36 -11.01 10.88
CA GLU A 64 13.63 -9.60 10.53
C GLU A 64 12.40 -8.72 10.80
N GLY A 65 11.22 -9.17 10.36
CA GLY A 65 9.96 -8.45 10.57
C GLY A 65 9.66 -8.22 12.06
N ILE A 66 9.74 -9.27 12.88
CA ILE A 66 9.52 -9.16 14.34
C ILE A 66 10.52 -8.22 14.98
N LYS A 67 11.82 -8.39 14.67
CA LYS A 67 12.88 -7.56 15.21
C LYS A 67 12.66 -6.09 14.86
N PHE A 68 12.24 -5.80 13.62
CA PHE A 68 11.95 -4.45 13.18
C PHE A 68 10.74 -3.87 13.92
N ILE A 69 9.62 -4.60 14.01
CA ILE A 69 8.41 -4.18 14.74
C ILE A 69 8.78 -3.81 16.19
N GLN A 70 9.53 -4.67 16.88
CA GLN A 70 9.93 -4.46 18.27
C GLN A 70 10.90 -3.29 18.46
N SER A 71 11.63 -2.89 17.42
CA SER A 71 12.54 -1.75 17.46
C SER A 71 11.86 -0.40 17.25
N CYS A 72 10.64 -0.38 16.72
CA CYS A 72 9.90 0.86 16.45
C CYS A 72 9.29 1.43 17.74
N SER A 73 9.35 2.76 17.92
CA SER A 73 8.63 3.46 18.99
C SER A 73 7.31 4.05 18.47
N LYS A 74 6.37 4.37 19.37
CA LYS A 74 5.07 4.94 18.99
C LYS A 74 5.16 6.37 18.45
N GLU A 75 6.19 7.11 18.87
CA GLU A 75 6.45 8.49 18.46
C GLU A 75 7.20 8.59 17.13
N ASP A 76 7.59 7.44 16.57
CA ASP A 76 8.36 7.37 15.34
C ASP A 76 7.48 7.60 14.10
N LEU A 77 8.09 8.08 13.00
CA LEU A 77 7.41 8.18 11.72
C LEU A 77 7.26 6.81 11.04
N VAL A 78 8.02 5.81 11.47
CA VAL A 78 7.95 4.46 10.93
C VAL A 78 7.40 3.47 11.95
N SER A 79 6.63 2.52 11.45
CA SER A 79 6.13 1.38 12.21
C SER A 79 6.30 0.10 11.39
N GLY A 80 6.18 -1.05 12.04
CA GLY A 80 6.25 -2.35 11.38
C GLY A 80 4.88 -3.00 11.23
N MET A 81 4.73 -3.85 10.21
CA MET A 81 3.61 -4.78 10.06
C MET A 81 4.13 -6.16 9.67
N ILE A 82 3.25 -7.17 9.70
CA ILE A 82 3.57 -8.50 9.17
C ILE A 82 3.15 -8.54 7.69
N SER A 83 3.99 -9.11 6.83
CA SER A 83 3.68 -9.26 5.40
C SER A 83 3.95 -10.69 4.94
N LEU A 84 3.00 -11.25 4.22
CA LEU A 84 3.12 -12.51 3.49
C LEU A 84 3.11 -12.19 1.99
N HIS A 85 3.89 -12.93 1.20
CA HIS A 85 3.77 -12.90 -0.27
C HIS A 85 2.41 -13.49 -0.70
N ALA A 86 2.27 -13.96 -1.93
CA ALA A 86 1.09 -14.67 -2.38
C ALA A 86 0.92 -16.03 -1.68
N SER A 87 -0.33 -16.43 -1.49
CA SER A 87 -0.73 -17.67 -0.82
C SER A 87 -0.03 -18.91 -1.39
N PHE A 88 0.18 -18.98 -2.72
CA PHE A 88 0.88 -20.09 -3.39
C PHE A 88 2.39 -20.20 -3.11
N THR A 89 3.01 -19.25 -2.41
CA THR A 89 4.44 -19.32 -2.04
C THR A 89 4.67 -19.43 -0.54
N VAL A 90 3.62 -19.63 0.25
CA VAL A 90 3.71 -19.76 1.71
C VAL A 90 2.82 -20.89 2.20
N GLY A 91 3.38 -21.78 3.00
CA GLY A 91 2.73 -22.93 3.62
C GLY A 91 1.90 -22.56 4.85
N ASP A 92 1.02 -23.46 5.25
CA ASP A 92 0.07 -23.23 6.35
C ASP A 92 0.79 -22.90 7.68
N GLU A 93 1.97 -23.46 7.92
CA GLU A 93 2.75 -23.23 9.15
C GLU A 93 3.18 -21.77 9.28
N ILE A 94 3.86 -21.22 8.27
CA ILE A 94 4.35 -19.84 8.32
C ILE A 94 3.20 -18.85 8.35
N VAL A 95 2.11 -19.13 7.61
CA VAL A 95 0.89 -18.29 7.61
C VAL A 95 0.27 -18.26 9.01
N THR A 96 0.12 -19.41 9.66
CA THR A 96 -0.43 -19.50 11.02
C THR A 96 0.45 -18.79 12.04
N ARG A 97 1.78 -18.97 11.96
CA ARG A 97 2.75 -18.26 12.82
C ARG A 97 2.67 -16.75 12.63
N ALA A 98 2.64 -16.28 11.38
CA ALA A 98 2.52 -14.86 11.03
C ALA A 98 1.22 -14.25 11.57
N ALA A 99 0.08 -14.91 11.39
CA ALA A 99 -1.22 -14.48 11.91
C ALA A 99 -1.22 -14.39 13.45
N GLY A 100 -0.67 -15.41 14.12
CA GLY A 100 -0.51 -15.42 15.58
C GLY A 100 0.35 -14.27 16.08
N GLN A 101 1.48 -14.01 15.42
CA GLN A 101 2.40 -12.94 15.81
C GLN A 101 1.83 -11.54 15.57
N ALA A 102 1.14 -11.33 14.44
CA ALA A 102 0.47 -10.05 14.15
C ALA A 102 -0.55 -9.71 15.25
N LYS A 103 -1.30 -10.72 15.73
CA LYS A 103 -2.24 -10.58 16.84
C LYS A 103 -1.55 -10.30 18.17
N GLU A 104 -0.48 -11.03 18.49
CA GLU A 104 0.29 -10.84 19.74
C GLU A 104 0.92 -9.44 19.82
N LEU A 105 1.53 -8.98 18.73
CA LEU A 105 2.15 -7.66 18.64
C LEU A 105 1.13 -6.53 18.39
N ASN A 106 -0.13 -6.89 18.09
CA ASN A 106 -1.21 -5.97 17.75
C ASN A 106 -0.85 -5.02 16.59
N VAL A 107 -0.27 -5.58 15.52
CA VAL A 107 0.11 -4.87 14.29
C VAL A 107 -0.73 -5.34 13.10
N PRO A 108 -0.78 -4.58 12.00
CA PRO A 108 -1.40 -5.04 10.76
C PRO A 108 -0.73 -6.30 10.20
N ILE A 109 -1.49 -7.05 9.41
CA ILE A 109 -0.99 -8.12 8.54
C ILE A 109 -1.46 -7.86 7.11
N THR A 110 -0.55 -7.91 6.16
CA THR A 110 -0.86 -7.78 4.73
C THR A 110 -0.45 -9.03 3.96
N VAL A 111 -1.22 -9.36 2.92
CA VAL A 111 -1.00 -10.55 2.10
C VAL A 111 -1.47 -10.33 0.67
N HIS A 112 -0.62 -10.67 -0.31
CA HIS A 112 -1.01 -10.70 -1.72
C HIS A 112 -2.06 -11.79 -1.93
N THR A 113 -3.25 -11.41 -2.40
CA THR A 113 -4.41 -12.29 -2.36
C THR A 113 -5.11 -12.33 -3.71
N SER A 114 -5.15 -13.52 -4.32
CA SER A 114 -5.88 -13.79 -5.57
C SER A 114 -5.59 -12.76 -6.67
N GLU A 115 -4.34 -12.30 -6.77
CA GLU A 115 -3.92 -11.33 -7.79
C GLU A 115 -3.98 -11.96 -9.19
N GLY A 116 -3.24 -13.05 -9.40
CA GLY A 116 -3.28 -13.83 -10.62
C GLY A 116 -4.04 -15.15 -10.42
N LEU A 117 -4.57 -15.69 -11.51
CA LEU A 117 -5.26 -16.99 -11.52
C LEU A 117 -4.43 -18.13 -10.93
N VAL A 118 -3.09 -18.03 -11.01
CA VAL A 118 -2.18 -19.02 -10.41
C VAL A 118 -2.39 -19.17 -8.90
N ASP A 119 -2.61 -18.06 -8.19
CA ASP A 119 -2.82 -18.09 -6.74
C ASP A 119 -4.13 -18.83 -6.41
N LEU A 120 -5.19 -18.51 -7.15
CA LEU A 120 -6.47 -19.18 -7.02
C LEU A 120 -6.38 -20.69 -7.30
N TYR A 121 -5.87 -21.08 -8.47
CA TYR A 121 -5.87 -22.49 -8.87
C TYR A 121 -4.93 -23.34 -8.03
N HIS A 122 -3.78 -22.79 -7.63
CA HIS A 122 -2.88 -23.48 -6.73
C HIS A 122 -3.55 -23.80 -5.38
N ASN A 123 -4.30 -22.86 -4.81
CA ASN A 123 -5.04 -23.11 -3.57
C ASN A 123 -6.10 -24.19 -3.74
N LEU A 124 -6.88 -24.13 -4.83
CA LEU A 124 -7.91 -25.13 -5.13
C LEU A 124 -7.32 -26.54 -5.29
N GLU A 125 -6.17 -26.66 -5.97
CA GLU A 125 -5.51 -27.95 -6.21
C GLU A 125 -4.87 -28.54 -4.95
N THR A 126 -4.28 -27.70 -4.10
CA THR A 126 -3.50 -28.16 -2.94
C THR A 126 -4.30 -28.29 -1.66
N THR A 127 -5.35 -27.47 -1.50
CA THR A 127 -6.14 -27.39 -0.26
C THR A 127 -7.63 -27.68 -0.46
N GLY A 128 -8.13 -27.62 -1.70
CA GLY A 128 -9.57 -27.70 -2.00
C GLY A 128 -10.35 -26.41 -1.66
N GLU A 129 -9.66 -25.36 -1.23
CA GLU A 129 -10.20 -24.07 -0.82
C GLU A 129 -9.74 -22.98 -1.79
N ARG A 130 -10.48 -21.87 -1.90
CA ARG A 130 -9.98 -20.66 -2.57
C ARG A 130 -9.04 -19.89 -1.63
N THR A 131 -8.29 -18.93 -2.18
CA THR A 131 -7.28 -18.18 -1.42
C THR A 131 -7.82 -17.58 -0.13
N VAL A 132 -8.95 -16.83 -0.20
CA VAL A 132 -9.49 -16.14 0.98
C VAL A 132 -10.05 -17.14 2.00
N GLU A 133 -10.63 -18.24 1.53
CA GLU A 133 -11.14 -19.32 2.37
C GLU A 133 -10.01 -19.98 3.19
N ARG A 134 -8.88 -20.29 2.53
CA ARG A 134 -7.67 -20.79 3.19
C ARG A 134 -7.17 -19.80 4.23
N LEU A 135 -7.04 -18.52 3.86
CA LEU A 135 -6.57 -17.47 4.78
C LEU A 135 -7.50 -17.31 5.99
N ASP A 136 -8.81 -17.49 5.83
CA ASP A 136 -9.77 -17.46 6.94
C ASP A 136 -9.58 -18.65 7.89
N ARG A 137 -9.45 -19.86 7.34
CA ARG A 137 -9.20 -21.08 8.11
C ARG A 137 -7.91 -20.97 8.94
N LEU A 138 -6.87 -20.36 8.37
CA LEU A 138 -5.58 -20.15 9.03
C LEU A 138 -5.56 -18.96 10.00
N GLY A 139 -6.68 -18.26 10.14
CA GLY A 139 -6.83 -17.17 11.10
C GLY A 139 -6.19 -15.86 10.69
N VAL A 140 -5.90 -15.67 9.38
CA VAL A 140 -5.34 -14.43 8.85
C VAL A 140 -6.40 -13.33 8.77
N LEU A 141 -7.65 -13.66 8.43
CA LEU A 141 -8.70 -12.65 8.24
C LEU A 141 -9.16 -12.02 9.57
N GLY A 142 -9.17 -10.70 9.62
CA GLY A 142 -9.66 -9.92 10.75
C GLY A 142 -9.57 -8.40 10.52
N PRO A 143 -9.93 -7.60 11.54
CA PRO A 143 -9.93 -6.12 11.45
C PRO A 143 -8.57 -5.44 11.20
N ARG A 144 -7.47 -6.19 11.28
CA ARG A 144 -6.10 -5.69 11.03
C ARG A 144 -5.49 -6.29 9.76
N THR A 145 -6.30 -6.93 8.95
CA THR A 145 -5.86 -7.64 7.74
C THR A 145 -6.08 -6.77 6.53
N VAL A 146 -5.06 -6.63 5.70
CA VAL A 146 -5.12 -5.96 4.40
C VAL A 146 -4.83 -6.99 3.32
N LEU A 147 -5.81 -7.28 2.48
CA LEU A 147 -5.67 -8.18 1.35
C LEU A 147 -5.30 -7.36 0.11
N ALA A 148 -4.09 -7.51 -0.41
CA ALA A 148 -3.67 -6.80 -1.61
C ALA A 148 -4.24 -7.46 -2.87
N HIS A 149 -4.64 -6.62 -3.84
CA HIS A 149 -5.20 -6.99 -5.15
C HIS A 149 -6.64 -7.50 -5.14
N CYS A 150 -6.88 -8.73 -4.65
CA CYS A 150 -8.18 -9.40 -4.67
C CYS A 150 -8.86 -9.42 -6.06
N VAL A 151 -8.11 -9.73 -7.12
CA VAL A 151 -8.63 -9.69 -8.51
C VAL A 151 -9.58 -10.84 -8.78
N HIS A 152 -9.24 -12.05 -8.33
CA HIS A 152 -9.97 -13.29 -8.62
C HIS A 152 -10.76 -13.82 -7.42
N VAL A 153 -11.28 -12.93 -6.57
CA VAL A 153 -12.20 -13.32 -5.49
C VAL A 153 -13.62 -13.50 -6.04
N ASN A 154 -14.38 -14.44 -5.45
CA ASN A 154 -15.80 -14.63 -5.77
C ASN A 154 -16.72 -14.00 -4.70
N ASP A 155 -18.04 -14.05 -4.92
CA ASP A 155 -19.04 -13.48 -3.99
C ASP A 155 -18.96 -14.05 -2.57
N TYR A 156 -18.65 -15.34 -2.43
CA TYR A 156 -18.49 -15.99 -1.12
C TYR A 156 -17.26 -15.47 -0.38
N GLU A 157 -16.13 -15.32 -1.07
CA GLU A 157 -14.91 -14.75 -0.52
C GLU A 157 -15.11 -13.28 -0.14
N ILE A 158 -15.85 -12.51 -0.94
CA ILE A 158 -16.23 -11.11 -0.60
C ILE A 158 -17.07 -11.10 0.69
N ASP A 159 -18.08 -11.96 0.81
CA ASP A 159 -18.88 -12.08 2.03
C ASP A 159 -18.04 -12.46 3.25
N LEU A 160 -17.02 -13.30 3.06
CA LEU A 160 -16.09 -13.70 4.10
C LEU A 160 -15.20 -12.53 4.55
N ILE A 161 -14.64 -11.77 3.61
CA ILE A 161 -13.85 -10.55 3.88
C ILE A 161 -14.69 -9.56 4.70
N ALA A 162 -15.92 -9.28 4.27
CA ALA A 162 -16.84 -8.39 4.96
C ALA A 162 -17.16 -8.89 6.38
N LYS A 163 -17.52 -10.18 6.52
CA LYS A 163 -17.82 -10.81 7.81
C LYS A 163 -16.67 -10.72 8.80
N ARG A 164 -15.43 -10.85 8.33
CA ARG A 164 -14.23 -10.77 9.16
C ARG A 164 -13.70 -9.35 9.34
N ARG A 165 -14.27 -8.38 8.63
CA ARG A 165 -13.87 -6.96 8.63
C ARG A 165 -12.42 -6.78 8.16
N ALA A 166 -11.96 -7.65 7.27
CA ALA A 166 -10.68 -7.43 6.59
C ALA A 166 -10.84 -6.30 5.55
N SER A 167 -9.75 -5.59 5.29
CA SER A 167 -9.69 -4.52 4.30
C SER A 167 -8.99 -4.98 3.02
N VAL A 168 -9.13 -4.23 1.94
CA VAL A 168 -8.50 -4.51 0.65
C VAL A 168 -7.62 -3.35 0.22
N ALA A 169 -6.39 -3.64 -0.25
CA ALA A 169 -5.57 -2.67 -0.95
C ALA A 169 -5.72 -2.87 -2.46
N HIS A 170 -6.42 -1.94 -3.11
CA HIS A 170 -6.68 -1.99 -4.55
C HIS A 170 -5.52 -1.37 -5.35
N ASN A 171 -4.89 -2.16 -6.20
CA ASN A 171 -3.73 -1.77 -7.02
C ASN A 171 -4.07 -1.78 -8.54
N PRO A 172 -4.98 -0.91 -9.04
CA PRO A 172 -5.53 -1.04 -10.39
C PRO A 172 -4.48 -0.90 -11.48
N MET A 173 -3.55 0.05 -11.32
CA MET A 173 -2.50 0.32 -12.28
C MET A 173 -1.56 -0.90 -12.41
N SER A 174 -1.15 -1.51 -11.30
CA SER A 174 -0.35 -2.74 -11.34
C SER A 174 -1.12 -3.93 -11.92
N ASN A 175 -2.38 -4.11 -11.54
CA ASN A 175 -3.21 -5.17 -12.11
C ASN A 175 -3.32 -5.08 -13.64
N MET A 176 -3.37 -3.85 -14.17
CA MET A 176 -3.34 -3.58 -15.61
C MET A 176 -1.95 -3.84 -16.21
N LEU A 177 -0.87 -3.42 -15.53
CA LEU A 177 0.51 -3.67 -15.97
C LEU A 177 0.80 -5.17 -16.13
N ASN A 178 0.37 -5.98 -15.15
CA ASN A 178 0.55 -7.42 -15.14
C ASN A 178 -0.52 -8.19 -15.92
N ALA A 179 -1.52 -7.49 -16.48
CA ALA A 179 -2.64 -8.05 -17.24
C ALA A 179 -3.40 -9.17 -16.48
N VAL A 180 -3.57 -9.02 -15.16
CA VAL A 180 -4.21 -10.04 -14.31
C VAL A 180 -5.73 -9.87 -14.19
N GLY A 181 -6.26 -8.68 -14.47
CA GLY A 181 -7.71 -8.42 -14.50
C GLY A 181 -8.13 -7.22 -13.66
N VAL A 182 -9.41 -7.18 -13.29
CA VAL A 182 -10.02 -6.07 -12.53
C VAL A 182 -10.67 -6.64 -11.28
N ALA A 183 -10.23 -6.19 -10.11
CA ALA A 183 -10.83 -6.57 -8.84
C ALA A 183 -12.28 -6.07 -8.73
N PRO A 184 -13.21 -6.83 -8.12
CA PRO A 184 -14.62 -6.47 -8.00
C PRO A 184 -14.87 -5.45 -6.87
N VAL A 185 -14.12 -4.33 -6.88
CA VAL A 185 -14.17 -3.29 -5.85
C VAL A 185 -15.56 -2.70 -5.64
N PRO A 186 -16.37 -2.39 -6.68
CA PRO A 186 -17.74 -1.92 -6.44
C PRO A 186 -18.58 -2.90 -5.59
N ALA A 187 -18.46 -4.20 -5.84
CA ALA A 187 -19.15 -5.23 -5.05
C ALA A 187 -18.60 -5.30 -3.61
N MET A 188 -17.29 -5.12 -3.43
CA MET A 188 -16.69 -5.06 -2.09
C MET A 188 -17.21 -3.87 -1.29
N LEU A 189 -17.29 -2.69 -1.91
CA LEU A 189 -17.81 -1.47 -1.29
C LEU A 189 -19.30 -1.60 -0.94
N GLU A 190 -20.11 -2.19 -1.82
CA GLU A 190 -21.53 -2.50 -1.54
C GLU A 190 -21.71 -3.41 -0.32
N LYS A 191 -20.72 -4.27 -0.04
CA LYS A 191 -20.68 -5.15 1.14
C LYS A 191 -20.08 -4.48 2.38
N GLY A 192 -19.68 -3.21 2.29
CA GLY A 192 -19.11 -2.44 3.39
C GLY A 192 -17.66 -2.80 3.73
N ILE A 193 -16.92 -3.39 2.78
CA ILE A 193 -15.48 -3.66 2.94
C ILE A 193 -14.73 -2.34 2.79
N THR A 194 -13.82 -2.06 3.72
CA THR A 194 -12.86 -0.95 3.60
C THR A 194 -11.89 -1.25 2.45
N VAL A 195 -11.82 -0.36 1.46
CA VAL A 195 -10.89 -0.48 0.33
C VAL A 195 -9.99 0.75 0.27
N GLY A 196 -8.69 0.56 0.44
CA GLY A 196 -7.66 1.57 0.22
C GLY A 196 -7.09 1.49 -1.20
N LEU A 197 -6.41 2.55 -1.63
CA LEU A 197 -5.74 2.61 -2.93
C LEU A 197 -4.22 2.43 -2.79
N GLY A 198 -3.63 1.54 -3.58
CA GLY A 198 -2.19 1.30 -3.62
C GLY A 198 -1.61 1.46 -5.03
N ASN A 199 -0.28 1.59 -5.09
CA ASN A 199 0.47 1.81 -6.34
C ASN A 199 1.36 0.62 -6.74
N ASP A 200 1.59 -0.31 -5.81
CA ASP A 200 2.36 -1.54 -6.00
C ASP A 200 3.73 -1.32 -6.69
N GLY A 201 4.43 -0.26 -6.30
CA GLY A 201 5.77 0.04 -6.78
C GLY A 201 5.88 0.57 -8.22
N TRP A 202 4.76 0.84 -8.91
CA TRP A 202 4.78 1.27 -10.31
C TRP A 202 4.72 2.80 -10.51
N ILE A 203 3.59 3.43 -10.19
CA ILE A 203 3.38 4.88 -10.37
C ILE A 203 3.05 5.53 -9.02
N PHE A 204 3.94 6.37 -8.52
CA PHE A 204 3.80 7.00 -7.19
C PHE A 204 2.94 8.27 -7.17
N ASP A 205 2.38 8.69 -8.31
CA ASP A 205 1.41 9.79 -8.36
C ASP A 205 0.02 9.28 -7.93
N PRO A 206 -0.51 9.68 -6.75
CA PRO A 206 -1.81 9.22 -6.28
C PRO A 206 -2.97 9.70 -7.16
N PHE A 207 -2.82 10.83 -7.87
CA PHE A 207 -3.83 11.35 -8.78
C PHE A 207 -4.00 10.44 -10.01
N GLU A 208 -2.91 9.86 -10.51
CA GLU A 208 -2.97 8.86 -11.58
C GLU A 208 -3.65 7.56 -11.11
N ASN A 209 -3.29 7.08 -9.91
CA ASN A 209 -3.93 5.90 -9.33
C ASN A 209 -5.44 6.12 -9.14
N MET A 210 -5.87 7.29 -8.64
CA MET A 210 -7.28 7.63 -8.49
C MET A 210 -8.03 7.64 -9.84
N ARG A 211 -7.44 8.25 -10.87
CA ARG A 211 -8.03 8.25 -12.22
C ARG A 211 -8.14 6.84 -12.80
N CYS A 212 -7.12 6.02 -12.60
CA CYS A 212 -7.14 4.63 -13.04
C CYS A 212 -8.25 3.84 -12.33
N ALA A 213 -8.34 3.93 -11.00
CA ALA A 213 -9.39 3.26 -10.21
C ALA A 213 -10.81 3.68 -10.68
N LEU A 214 -11.04 4.98 -10.89
CA LEU A 214 -12.32 5.47 -11.39
C LEU A 214 -12.68 4.89 -12.76
N THR A 215 -11.72 4.88 -13.68
CA THR A 215 -11.98 4.53 -15.09
C THR A 215 -12.02 3.03 -15.33
N VAL A 216 -11.20 2.24 -14.65
CA VAL A 216 -11.13 0.78 -14.83
C VAL A 216 -12.45 0.11 -14.45
N HIS A 217 -13.11 0.53 -13.36
CA HIS A 217 -14.38 -0.05 -12.94
C HIS A 217 -15.54 0.38 -13.84
N ARG A 218 -15.54 1.62 -14.34
CA ARG A 218 -16.53 2.08 -15.32
C ARG A 218 -16.42 1.33 -16.64
N LEU A 219 -15.19 1.10 -17.10
CA LEU A 219 -14.91 0.33 -18.30
C LEU A 219 -15.34 -1.14 -18.13
N ALA A 220 -14.89 -1.80 -17.06
CA ALA A 220 -15.12 -3.22 -16.83
C ALA A 220 -16.62 -3.55 -16.66
N SER A 221 -17.39 -2.65 -16.05
CA SER A 221 -18.83 -2.83 -15.84
C SER A 221 -19.71 -2.31 -16.99
N GLY A 222 -19.15 -1.55 -17.93
CA GLY A 222 -19.93 -0.79 -18.92
C GLY A 222 -20.86 0.27 -18.29
N ASN A 223 -20.64 0.64 -17.02
CA ASN A 223 -21.50 1.55 -16.27
C ASN A 223 -20.72 2.80 -15.83
N PRO A 224 -21.06 4.01 -16.33
CA PRO A 224 -20.37 5.25 -15.95
C PRO A 224 -20.61 5.65 -14.47
N SER A 225 -21.56 5.02 -13.79
CA SER A 225 -21.90 5.27 -12.39
C SER A 225 -21.42 4.15 -11.46
N ALA A 226 -20.61 3.20 -11.93
CA ALA A 226 -20.14 2.07 -11.13
C ALA A 226 -19.35 2.48 -9.87
N ILE A 227 -18.62 3.58 -9.95
CA ILE A 227 -17.95 4.21 -8.81
C ILE A 227 -17.83 5.72 -9.04
N GLY A 228 -17.90 6.48 -7.94
CA GLY A 228 -17.92 7.94 -7.93
C GLY A 228 -16.60 8.56 -7.48
N PRO A 229 -16.40 9.86 -7.74
CA PRO A 229 -15.16 10.55 -7.38
C PRO A 229 -14.97 10.69 -5.86
N ASP A 230 -16.03 10.90 -5.09
CA ASP A 230 -15.95 10.96 -3.63
C ASP A 230 -15.44 9.65 -3.02
N GLU A 231 -15.93 8.52 -3.53
CA GLU A 231 -15.50 7.20 -3.08
C GLU A 231 -14.02 6.97 -3.36
N ILE A 232 -13.56 7.26 -4.58
CA ILE A 232 -12.14 7.16 -4.96
C ILE A 232 -11.25 8.05 -4.09
N PHE A 233 -11.69 9.28 -3.79
CA PHE A 233 -10.91 10.17 -2.94
C PHE A 233 -10.83 9.65 -1.50
N ARG A 234 -11.91 9.06 -0.98
CA ARG A 234 -11.90 8.37 0.32
C ARG A 234 -10.95 7.18 0.33
N MET A 235 -10.96 6.36 -0.73
CA MET A 235 -10.03 5.23 -0.92
C MET A 235 -8.56 5.67 -0.84
N ALA A 236 -8.23 6.85 -1.39
CA ALA A 236 -6.89 7.42 -1.36
C ALA A 236 -6.53 8.14 -0.05
N THR A 237 -7.47 8.30 0.88
CA THR A 237 -7.28 9.05 2.14
C THR A 237 -7.78 8.26 3.35
N ILE A 238 -9.02 8.49 3.79
CA ILE A 238 -9.55 7.95 5.04
C ILE A 238 -9.68 6.42 5.03
N GLU A 239 -10.06 5.80 3.92
CA GLU A 239 -10.15 4.32 3.85
C GLU A 239 -8.75 3.69 3.87
N GLY A 240 -7.75 4.35 3.28
CA GLY A 240 -6.35 3.96 3.43
C GLY A 240 -5.88 4.00 4.89
N ALA A 241 -6.34 4.99 5.68
CA ALA A 241 -6.09 5.04 7.11
C ALA A 241 -6.80 3.91 7.86
N TYR A 242 -8.07 3.61 7.53
CA TYR A 242 -8.82 2.48 8.11
C TYR A 242 -8.14 1.13 7.83
N CYS A 243 -7.60 0.90 6.62
CA CYS A 243 -6.90 -0.35 6.29
C CYS A 243 -5.83 -0.72 7.32
N TYR A 244 -5.14 0.29 7.87
CA TYR A 244 -4.02 0.10 8.78
C TYR A 244 -4.32 0.51 10.24
N GLY A 245 -5.58 0.80 10.56
CA GLY A 245 -5.99 1.18 11.92
C GLY A 245 -5.47 2.54 12.36
N LEU A 246 -5.38 3.49 11.44
CA LEU A 246 -4.85 4.86 11.64
C LEU A 246 -5.94 5.93 11.49
N GLU A 247 -7.20 5.54 11.36
CA GLU A 247 -8.33 6.44 11.14
C GLU A 247 -8.53 7.47 12.25
N GLU A 248 -8.07 7.21 13.48
CA GLU A 248 -8.18 8.16 14.59
C GLU A 248 -7.11 9.27 14.51
N ASP A 249 -6.01 9.00 13.80
CA ASP A 249 -4.86 9.91 13.69
C ASP A 249 -4.75 10.58 12.32
N LEU A 250 -5.21 9.92 11.25
CA LEU A 250 -4.96 10.30 9.85
C LEU A 250 -6.22 10.22 8.98
N GLY A 251 -6.03 10.52 7.68
CA GLY A 251 -7.04 10.31 6.63
C GLY A 251 -8.08 11.42 6.47
N SER A 252 -8.18 12.35 7.42
CA SER A 252 -9.09 13.49 7.34
C SER A 252 -8.60 14.71 8.11
N LEU A 253 -9.13 15.89 7.77
CA LEU A 253 -8.83 17.14 8.45
C LEU A 253 -9.82 17.38 9.59
N GLU A 254 -9.58 16.75 10.73
CA GLU A 254 -10.41 16.85 11.93
C GLU A 254 -9.59 17.31 13.14
N LYS A 255 -10.23 17.98 14.09
CA LYS A 255 -9.54 18.42 15.31
C LYS A 255 -8.94 17.20 16.02
N ARG A 256 -7.69 17.35 16.49
CA ARG A 256 -6.87 16.34 17.23
C ARG A 256 -6.19 15.29 16.36
N LYS A 257 -6.53 15.15 15.08
CA LYS A 257 -5.76 14.33 14.14
C LYS A 257 -4.38 14.94 13.87
N LEU A 258 -3.44 14.10 13.45
CA LEU A 258 -2.10 14.52 13.05
C LEU A 258 -2.18 15.38 11.80
N ALA A 259 -1.32 16.39 11.72
CA ALA A 259 -1.28 17.32 10.59
C ALA A 259 -0.47 16.74 9.41
N ASP A 260 -0.98 15.66 8.83
CA ASP A 260 -0.54 15.11 7.54
C ASP A 260 -1.37 15.78 6.44
N ILE A 261 -0.82 16.83 5.82
CA ILE A 261 -1.57 17.78 4.98
C ILE A 261 -0.84 18.00 3.66
N VAL A 262 -1.59 17.96 2.56
CA VAL A 262 -1.10 18.26 1.22
C VAL A 262 -1.74 19.57 0.75
N ILE A 263 -0.91 20.52 0.30
CA ILE A 263 -1.38 21.80 -0.23
C ILE A 263 -1.14 21.83 -1.73
N LEU A 264 -2.23 22.00 -2.49
CA LEU A 264 -2.21 22.06 -3.95
C LEU A 264 -2.24 23.49 -4.47
N ASP A 265 -1.51 23.74 -5.55
CA ASP A 265 -1.53 24.98 -6.31
C ASP A 265 -2.72 24.98 -7.29
N GLY A 266 -3.81 25.62 -6.89
CA GLY A 266 -5.02 25.75 -7.70
C GLY A 266 -4.94 26.77 -8.85
N SER A 267 -3.80 27.45 -9.07
CA SER A 267 -3.70 28.56 -10.04
C SER A 267 -3.97 28.16 -11.49
N ARG A 268 -3.82 26.87 -11.82
CA ARG A 268 -4.00 26.32 -13.17
C ARG A 268 -5.36 25.65 -13.40
N VAL A 269 -6.22 25.63 -12.38
CA VAL A 269 -7.54 25.01 -12.51
C VAL A 269 -8.42 25.90 -13.42
N PRO A 270 -8.99 25.35 -14.52
CA PRO A 270 -9.65 26.17 -15.54
C PRO A 270 -11.08 26.61 -15.15
N THR A 271 -11.62 26.09 -14.04
CA THR A 271 -12.98 26.40 -13.55
C THR A 271 -12.95 26.68 -12.05
N PRO A 272 -13.99 27.33 -11.48
CA PRO A 272 -14.00 27.69 -10.06
C PRO A 272 -13.84 26.49 -9.12
N LEU A 273 -12.92 26.63 -8.15
CA LEU A 273 -12.77 25.70 -7.03
C LEU A 273 -13.80 26.03 -5.95
N THR A 274 -14.75 25.12 -5.75
CA THR A 274 -15.82 25.23 -4.74
C THR A 274 -15.92 23.93 -3.96
N ALA A 275 -16.63 23.94 -2.84
CA ALA A 275 -16.88 22.72 -2.07
C ALA A 275 -17.55 21.61 -2.91
N GLY A 276 -18.39 21.96 -3.88
CA GLY A 276 -19.06 21.00 -4.77
C GLY A 276 -18.24 20.53 -5.97
N SER A 277 -17.15 21.23 -6.33
CA SER A 277 -16.32 20.89 -7.49
C SER A 277 -14.94 20.33 -7.12
N VAL A 278 -14.48 20.52 -5.88
CA VAL A 278 -13.10 20.22 -5.47
C VAL A 278 -12.71 18.76 -5.68
N VAL A 279 -13.58 17.80 -5.32
CA VAL A 279 -13.28 16.37 -5.50
C VAL A 279 -13.22 16.00 -6.98
N GLY A 280 -14.10 16.58 -7.80
CA GLY A 280 -14.04 16.43 -9.25
C GLY A 280 -12.72 16.94 -9.83
N HIS A 281 -12.18 18.04 -9.31
CA HIS A 281 -10.86 18.57 -9.69
C HIS A 281 -9.69 17.73 -9.18
N LEU A 282 -9.77 17.20 -7.95
CA LEU A 282 -8.79 16.26 -7.40
C LEU A 282 -8.58 15.09 -8.34
N ILE A 283 -9.65 14.51 -8.88
CA ILE A 283 -9.51 13.38 -9.80
C ILE A 283 -9.15 13.81 -11.22
N ASN A 284 -9.87 14.78 -11.79
CA ASN A 284 -9.80 15.03 -13.23
C ASN A 284 -8.78 16.09 -13.65
N THR A 285 -8.27 16.89 -12.73
CA THR A 285 -7.43 18.07 -13.07
C THR A 285 -6.07 18.02 -12.42
N PHE A 286 -6.00 17.77 -11.12
CA PHE A 286 -4.74 17.81 -10.38
C PHE A 286 -3.82 16.62 -10.70
N SER A 287 -2.53 16.86 -10.53
CA SER A 287 -1.43 15.88 -10.64
C SER A 287 -0.41 16.14 -9.54
N GLY A 288 0.58 15.25 -9.39
CA GLY A 288 1.69 15.46 -8.46
C GLY A 288 2.44 16.78 -8.67
N ARG A 289 2.43 17.34 -9.89
CA ARG A 289 3.06 18.64 -10.22
C ARG A 289 2.39 19.84 -9.55
N ASP A 290 1.13 19.68 -9.16
CA ASP A 290 0.34 20.72 -8.52
C ASP A 290 0.52 20.69 -6.99
N VAL A 291 1.18 19.67 -6.43
CA VAL A 291 1.55 19.64 -5.01
C VAL A 291 2.60 20.71 -4.74
N ARG A 292 2.25 21.68 -3.89
CA ARG A 292 3.11 22.81 -3.53
C ARG A 292 3.82 22.56 -2.22
N ASP A 293 3.07 22.24 -1.18
CA ASP A 293 3.61 22.00 0.17
C ASP A 293 3.05 20.69 0.71
N VAL A 294 3.85 19.98 1.50
CA VAL A 294 3.43 18.76 2.23
C VAL A 294 3.90 18.85 3.66
N LEU A 295 2.99 18.55 4.57
CA LEU A 295 3.22 18.44 5.99
C LEU A 295 3.04 16.99 6.42
N VAL A 296 3.94 16.49 7.25
CA VAL A 296 3.82 15.21 7.94
C VAL A 296 3.99 15.49 9.43
N ASN A 297 3.00 15.11 10.23
CA ASN A 297 2.93 15.43 11.65
C ASN A 297 3.16 16.92 11.95
N GLY A 298 2.60 17.80 11.12
CA GLY A 298 2.73 19.27 11.22
C GLY A 298 4.10 19.83 10.81
N GLN A 299 5.06 18.98 10.45
CA GLN A 299 6.37 19.40 9.95
C GLN A 299 6.30 19.56 8.43
N VAL A 300 6.70 20.72 7.92
CA VAL A 300 6.79 20.96 6.48
C VAL A 300 7.96 20.15 5.90
N VAL A 301 7.66 19.12 5.13
CA VAL A 301 8.63 18.20 4.50
C VAL A 301 8.82 18.46 3.00
N VAL A 302 7.83 19.11 2.37
CA VAL A 302 7.93 19.73 1.05
C VAL A 302 7.47 21.18 1.17
N LYS A 303 8.25 22.13 0.65
CA LYS A 303 7.93 23.55 0.61
C LYS A 303 8.19 24.09 -0.79
N ASP A 304 7.19 24.72 -1.39
CA ASP A 304 7.27 25.29 -2.74
C ASP A 304 7.87 24.29 -3.75
N ARG A 305 7.40 23.03 -3.67
CA ARG A 305 7.78 21.86 -4.48
C ARG A 305 9.16 21.26 -4.19
N LEU A 306 9.88 21.76 -3.19
CA LEU A 306 11.22 21.30 -2.83
C LEU A 306 11.20 20.55 -1.49
N LEU A 307 11.98 19.47 -1.41
CA LEU A 307 12.20 18.74 -0.15
C LEU A 307 12.90 19.65 0.87
N THR A 308 12.47 19.60 2.13
CA THR A 308 13.04 20.46 3.19
C THR A 308 14.05 19.75 4.09
N LYS A 309 14.00 18.41 4.14
CA LYS A 309 14.87 17.56 4.99
C LYS A 309 16.09 17.02 4.25
N THR A 310 16.05 16.98 2.92
CA THR A 310 17.13 16.55 2.04
C THR A 310 17.07 17.35 0.72
N SER A 311 17.87 16.99 -0.29
CA SER A 311 17.85 17.65 -1.60
C SER A 311 17.65 16.65 -2.74
N ASP A 312 17.04 17.10 -3.84
CA ASP A 312 16.91 16.28 -5.06
C ASP A 312 18.27 15.83 -5.59
N ALA A 313 19.30 16.66 -5.45
CA ALA A 313 20.66 16.31 -5.84
C ALA A 313 21.20 15.12 -5.03
N HIS A 314 21.02 15.13 -3.70
CA HIS A 314 21.41 14.03 -2.83
C HIS A 314 20.65 12.75 -3.15
N VAL A 315 19.32 12.82 -3.26
CA VAL A 315 18.48 11.66 -3.62
C VAL A 315 18.91 11.08 -4.96
N SER A 316 19.19 11.94 -5.95
CA SER A 316 19.65 11.52 -7.28
C SER A 316 21.01 10.83 -7.21
N GLU A 317 21.97 11.39 -6.48
CA GLU A 317 23.31 10.83 -6.31
C GLU A 317 23.27 9.43 -5.69
N VAL A 318 22.57 9.29 -4.55
CA VAL A 318 22.45 8.01 -3.83
C VAL A 318 21.77 6.96 -4.71
N SER A 319 20.71 7.35 -5.42
CA SER A 319 19.94 6.44 -6.28
C SER A 319 20.76 5.97 -7.49
N LYS A 320 21.47 6.89 -8.16
CA LYS A 320 22.31 6.56 -9.32
C LYS A 320 23.46 5.64 -8.92
N LYS A 321 24.16 5.96 -7.82
CA LYS A 321 25.24 5.12 -7.31
C LYS A 321 24.75 3.71 -6.95
N SER A 322 23.58 3.61 -6.33
CA SER A 322 22.96 2.31 -5.99
C SER A 322 22.61 1.51 -7.25
N ALA A 323 22.02 2.17 -8.25
CA ALA A 323 21.67 1.56 -9.54
C ALA A 323 22.91 1.10 -10.32
N GLU A 324 23.95 1.93 -10.42
CA GLU A 324 25.23 1.57 -11.04
C GLU A 324 25.88 0.36 -10.38
N GLY A 325 25.86 0.31 -9.04
CA GLY A 325 26.34 -0.83 -8.27
C GLY A 325 25.57 -2.12 -8.58
N LEU A 326 24.23 -2.03 -8.67
CA LEU A 326 23.39 -3.17 -9.04
C LEU A 326 23.69 -3.64 -10.48
N TRP A 327 23.70 -2.74 -11.44
CA TRP A 327 23.95 -3.05 -12.84
C TRP A 327 25.32 -3.68 -13.07
N SER A 328 26.35 -3.22 -12.35
CA SER A 328 27.69 -3.79 -12.42
C SER A 328 27.75 -5.25 -11.93
N ARG A 329 26.87 -5.63 -10.99
CA ARG A 329 26.77 -7.02 -10.50
C ARG A 329 25.92 -7.91 -11.40
N LEU A 330 24.87 -7.36 -12.02
CA LEU A 330 23.99 -8.10 -12.92
C LEU A 330 24.63 -8.35 -14.29
N ASN A 331 25.45 -7.41 -14.75
CA ASN A 331 26.18 -7.51 -16.02
C ASN A 331 27.69 -7.47 -15.77
N PRO A 332 28.29 -8.51 -15.16
CA PRO A 332 29.73 -8.59 -15.02
C PRO A 332 30.35 -8.64 -16.43
N LYS A 333 31.32 -7.74 -16.68
CA LYS A 333 32.10 -7.73 -17.92
C LYS A 333 32.90 -9.01 -18.10
#